data_AF-A0A9D8EJD8-F1
#
_entry.id   AF-A0A9D8EJD8-F1
#
_cell.length_a   1.000
_cell.length_b   1.000
_cell.length_c   1.000
_cell.angle_alpha   90.00
_cell.angle_beta   90.00
_cell.angle_gamma   90.00
#
_symmetry.space_group_name_H-M   'P 1'
#
loop_
_entity.id
_entity.type
_entity.pdbx_description
1 polymer ?
#
loop_
_entity_poly.entity_id
_entity_poly.type
_entity_poly.pdbx_seq_one_letter_code
_entity_poly.pdbx_strand_id
1 'polypeptide(L)' 'MKKEFLFYFEVKEKNGNRIKYPVYKDSKNYYISSHSVPAGKTLDDEIRDFFEAEPIGPVFDRPLHQDLKFKI' A
#
# COMPACT_ATOMS: atom_id res chain seq x y z
N MET A 1 -18.58 7.53 -2.05
CA MET A 1 -17.90 6.22 -2.07
C MET A 1 -16.78 6.26 -1.03
N LYS A 2 -16.73 5.31 -0.09
CA LYS A 2 -15.74 5.32 1.00
C LYS A 2 -14.53 4.48 0.56
N LYS A 3 -13.36 5.12 0.48
CA LYS A 3 -12.08 4.44 0.29
C LYS A 3 -11.66 3.83 1.63
N GLU A 4 -11.55 2.52 1.71
CA GLU A 4 -11.04 1.82 2.90
C GLU A 4 -9.52 1.77 2.85
N PHE A 5 -8.86 2.29 3.89
CA PHE A 5 -7.42 2.14 4.04
C PHE A 5 -7.09 0.67 4.32
N LEU A 6 -6.08 0.14 3.62
CA LEU A 6 -5.61 -1.24 3.79
C LEU A 6 -4.27 -1.29 4.55
N PHE A 7 -3.22 -0.74 3.96
CA PHE A 7 -1.86 -0.79 4.49
C PHE A 7 -0.99 0.29 3.84
N TYR A 8 0.22 0.51 4.35
CA TYR A 8 1.21 1.32 3.66
C TYR A 8 2.05 0.44 2.75
N PHE A 9 2.39 0.89 1.56
CA PHE A 9 3.36 0.23 0.69
C PHE A 9 4.67 1.01 0.77
N GLU A 10 5.73 0.37 1.25
CA GLU A 10 7.06 0.99 1.31
C GLU A 10 7.77 0.85 -0.02
N VAL A 11 8.31 1.96 -0.50
CA VAL A 11 9.04 2.05 -1.76
C VAL A 11 10.33 2.82 -1.55
N LYS A 12 11.30 2.55 -2.42
CA LYS A 12 12.57 3.26 -2.47
C LYS A 12 12.60 4.13 -3.72
N GLU A 13 12.64 5.44 -3.54
CA GLU A 13 12.76 6.39 -4.64
C GLU A 13 14.18 6.38 -5.23
N LYS A 14 14.33 6.87 -6.47
CA LYS A 14 15.64 7.00 -7.16
C LYS A 14 16.69 7.78 -6.34
N ASN A 15 16.24 8.70 -5.49
CA ASN A 15 17.09 9.49 -4.61
C ASN A 15 17.63 8.70 -3.40
N GLY A 16 17.27 7.43 -3.26
CA GLY A 16 17.64 6.57 -2.12
C GLY A 16 16.75 6.74 -0.90
N ASN A 17 15.82 7.70 -0.93
CA ASN A 17 14.82 7.89 0.13
C ASN A 17 13.80 6.75 0.13
N ARG A 18 13.39 6.34 1.34
CA ARG A 18 12.30 5.39 1.53
C ARG A 18 11.04 6.15 1.90
N ILE A 19 9.99 5.98 1.12
CA ILE A 19 8.69 6.59 1.36
C ILE A 19 7.63 5.50 1.47
N LYS A 20 6.59 5.77 2.26
CA LYS A 20 5.46 4.88 2.47
C LYS A 20 4.22 5.50 1.82
N TYR A 21 3.66 4.82 0.83
CA TYR A 21 2.41 5.24 0.20
C TYR A 21 1.22 4.53 0.84
N PRO A 22 0.19 5.24 1.33
CA PRO A 22 -1.00 4.60 1.85
C PRO A 22 -1.79 3.95 0.72
N VAL A 23 -2.12 2.66 0.86
CA VAL A 23 -2.94 1.93 -0.09
C VAL A 23 -4.37 1.91 0.40
N TYR A 24 -5.29 2.34 -0.46
CA TYR A 24 -6.73 2.29 -0.22
C TYR A 24 -7.40 1.33 -1.20
N LYS A 25 -8.58 0.87 -0.85
CA LYS A 25 -9.44 0.08 -1.70
C LYS A 25 -10.86 0.67 -1.68
N ASP A 26 -11.41 0.87 -2.86
CA ASP A 26 -12.84 1.03 -3.08
C ASP A 26 -13.38 -0.30 -3.64
N SER A 27 -14.68 -0.58 -3.56
CA SER A 27 -15.30 -1.90 -3.76
C SER A 27 -14.79 -2.73 -4.96
N LYS A 28 -14.21 -2.12 -6.00
CA LYS A 28 -13.54 -2.81 -7.12
C LYS A 28 -12.12 -2.33 -7.46
N ASN A 29 -11.67 -1.19 -6.91
CA ASN A 29 -10.44 -0.53 -7.36
C ASN A 29 -9.46 -0.33 -6.19
N TYR A 30 -8.17 -0.49 -6.48
CA TYR A 30 -7.10 -0.15 -5.54
C TYR A 30 -6.59 1.26 -5.83
N TYR A 31 -6.15 1.96 -4.80
CA TYR A 31 -5.57 3.29 -4.89
C TYR A 31 -4.28 3.34 -4.09
N ILE A 32 -3.27 4.00 -4.63
CA ILE A 32 -2.01 4.28 -3.96
C ILE A 32 -1.96 5.79 -3.72
N SER A 33 -2.02 6.20 -2.46
CA SER A 33 -2.21 7.59 -2.05
C SER A 33 -3.49 8.18 -2.68
N SER A 34 -3.35 8.99 -3.72
CA SER A 34 -4.47 9.58 -4.46
C SER A 34 -4.64 8.99 -5.87
N HIS A 35 -3.72 8.12 -6.30
CA HIS A 35 -3.68 7.55 -7.65
C HIS A 35 -4.47 6.24 -7.73
N SER A 36 -5.25 6.05 -8.78
CA SER A 36 -6.02 4.81 -9.00
C SER A 36 -5.17 3.79 -9.74
N VAL A 37 -5.10 2.57 -9.23
CA VAL A 37 -4.39 1.47 -9.87
C VAL A 37 -5.27 0.91 -10.99
N PRO A 38 -4.79 0.85 -12.24
CA PRO A 38 -5.52 0.32 -13.37
C PRO A 38 -5.87 -1.16 -13.18
N ALA A 39 -7.05 -1.56 -13.66
CA ALA A 39 -7.43 -2.96 -13.70
C ALA A 39 -6.44 -3.75 -14.59
N GLY A 40 -5.77 -4.76 -14.02
CA GLY A 40 -4.78 -5.58 -14.71
C GLY A 40 -3.32 -5.24 -14.37
N LYS A 41 -3.06 -4.10 -13.70
CA LYS A 41 -1.75 -3.80 -13.12
C LYS A 41 -1.72 -4.18 -11.63
N THR A 42 -0.57 -4.65 -11.17
CA THR A 42 -0.31 -4.86 -9.75
C THR A 42 0.13 -3.57 -9.08
N LEU A 43 0.05 -3.50 -7.74
CA LEU A 43 0.53 -2.34 -6.98
C LEU A 43 2.03 -2.09 -7.25
N ASP A 44 2.82 -3.15 -7.32
CA ASP A 44 4.25 -3.11 -7.63
C ASP A 44 4.55 -2.55 -9.02
N ASP A 45 3.77 -2.96 -10.03
CA ASP A 45 3.94 -2.48 -11.41
C ASP A 45 3.64 -0.98 -11.47
N GLU A 46 2.57 -0.54 -10.81
CA GLU A 46 2.21 0.88 -10.78
C GLU A 46 3.22 1.73 -10.00
N ILE A 47 3.81 1.19 -8.94
CA ILE A 47 4.89 1.85 -8.20
C ILE A 47 6.14 2.02 -9.08
N ARG A 48 6.48 1.02 -9.90
CA ARG A 48 7.63 1.09 -10.81
C ARG A 48 7.39 2.03 -11.98
N ASP A 49 6.22 1.95 -12.61
CA ASP A 49 5.89 2.72 -13.81
C ASP A 49 5.51 4.17 -13.49
N PHE A 50 4.64 4.40 -12.51
CA PHE A 50 4.07 5.72 -12.23
C PHE A 50 4.89 6.51 -11.21
N PHE A 51 5.30 5.86 -10.12
CA PHE A 51 6.08 6.50 -9.06
C PHE A 51 7.60 6.42 -9.32
N GLU A 52 8.01 5.74 -10.40
CA GLU A 52 9.42 5.51 -10.75
C GLU A 52 10.27 5.03 -9.56
N ALA A 53 9.65 4.26 -8.67
CA ALA A 53 10.24 3.81 -7.40
C ALA A 53 10.38 2.29 -7.37
N GLU A 54 11.31 1.81 -6.56
CA GLU A 54 11.49 0.38 -6.34
C GLU A 54 10.54 -0.09 -5.22
N PRO A 55 9.58 -0.99 -5.52
CA PRO A 55 8.69 -1.52 -4.51
C PRO A 55 9.48 -2.42 -3.56
N ILE A 56 9.42 -2.12 -2.26
CA ILE A 56 10.05 -2.94 -1.22
C ILE A 56 9.02 -3.96 -0.71
N GLY A 57 7.82 -3.48 -0.39
CA GLY A 57 6.70 -4.33 0.02
C GLY A 57 5.68 -3.65 0.93
N PRO A 58 4.60 -4.35 1.29
CA PRO A 58 3.58 -3.84 2.19
C PRO A 58 4.08 -3.78 3.64
N VAL A 59 3.84 -2.64 4.28
CA VAL A 59 4.08 -2.34 5.69
C VAL A 59 2.75 -2.15 6.40
N PHE A 60 2.49 -3.05 7.34
CA PHE A 60 1.36 -2.93 8.25
C PHE A 60 1.82 -2.16 9.48
N ASP A 61 1.34 -0.93 9.66
CA ASP A 61 1.73 -0.05 10.77
C ASP A 61 1.22 -0.56 12.14
N ARG A 62 0.45 -1.66 12.15
CA ARG A 62 0.01 -2.36 13.35
C ARG A 62 0.53 -3.80 13.31
N PRO A 63 1.10 -4.33 14.41
CA PRO A 63 1.27 -5.76 14.53
C PRO A 63 -0.12 -6.41 14.42
N LEU A 64 -0.27 -7.35 13.49
CA LEU A 64 -1.48 -8.19 13.34
C LEU A 64 -1.81 -9.02 14.61
N HIS A 65 -0.98 -8.95 15.66
CA HIS A 65 -1.01 -9.80 16.85
C HIS A 65 -1.20 -9.01 18.14
N GLN A 66 -2.27 -8.22 18.28
CA GLN A 66 -2.62 -7.70 19.62
C GLN A 66 -4.11 -7.63 19.98
N ASP A 67 -4.96 -8.38 19.27
CA ASP A 67 -6.36 -8.57 19.67
C ASP A 67 -6.79 -10.05 19.80
N LEU A 68 -5.84 -11.00 19.79
CA LEU A 68 -6.09 -12.32 20.38
C LEU A 68 -5.74 -12.29 21.87
N LYS A 69 -6.44 -11.44 22.63
CA LYS A 69 -6.58 -11.67 24.07
C LYS A 69 -7.40 -12.95 24.23
N PHE A 70 -6.73 -14.09 24.27
CA PHE A 70 -7.30 -15.28 24.88
C PHE A 70 -7.58 -14.92 26.34
N LYS A 71 -8.86 -14.71 26.64
CA LYS A 71 -9.38 -14.67 28.00
C LYS A 71 -9.34 -16.12 28.50
N ILE A 72 -8.28 -16.48 29.21
CA ILE A 72 -8.22 -17.69 30.06
C ILE A 72 -8.46 -17.23 31.49
#